data_AF-T1EW42-F1
#
_entry.id   AF-T1EW42-F1
#
_cell.length_a   1.000
_cell.length_b   1.000
_cell.length_c   1.000
_cell.angle_alpha   90.00
_cell.angle_beta   90.00
_cell.angle_gamma   90.00
#
_symmetry.space_group_name_H-M   'P 1'
#
loop_
_entity.id
_entity.type
_entity.pdbx_description
1 polymer ?
#
loop_
_entity_poly.entity_id
_entity_poly.type
_entity_poly.pdbx_seq_one_letter_code
_entity_poly.pdbx_strand_id
1 'polypeptide(L)'
;MRMKKKNLVLIMKKKNSKLIWNNYEKFSKCQTEKNVRSECKNPDEFKFDGADEDNEITMKNYTFTTAKMMELLLSMSTEIKQQSERQTEELKQQIKEQSERQTEELKQIKEQSERQSERQTEELKQQIKEQSERQTEKLKHVKLEVVEQIEEQSTRIEMIEQKLDRQTVEVDHKIDKLKRELEQSKKMAMPLDHASGRTLKVPAFDGEMSWNVYKTQFETAATSNCWNGKERATALILALRG
;
A
#
# COMPACT_ATOMS: atom_id res chain seq x y z
N MET A 1 -2.09 -11.99 -11.97
CA MET A 1 -1.02 -12.26 -12.97
C MET A 1 -0.42 -13.68 -12.94
N ARG A 2 -0.30 -14.38 -11.80
CA ARG A 2 0.30 -15.73 -11.69
C ARG A 2 -0.41 -16.85 -12.48
N MET A 3 -1.75 -16.81 -12.60
CA MET A 3 -2.52 -17.84 -13.31
C MET A 3 -2.27 -17.87 -14.83
N LYS A 4 -2.04 -16.70 -15.45
CA LYS A 4 -1.76 -16.62 -16.90
C LYS A 4 -0.43 -17.27 -17.28
N LYS A 5 0.59 -17.19 -16.41
CA LYS A 5 1.91 -17.81 -16.64
C LYS A 5 1.86 -19.35 -16.57
N LYS A 6 1.12 -19.93 -15.61
CA LYS A 6 0.96 -21.40 -15.50
C LYS A 6 0.29 -22.00 -16.74
N ASN A 7 -0.73 -21.32 -17.27
CA ASN A 7 -1.45 -21.78 -18.45
C ASN A 7 -0.58 -21.74 -19.72
N LEU A 8 0.26 -20.70 -19.87
CA LEU A 8 1.20 -20.58 -20.98
C LEU A 8 2.24 -21.72 -21.00
N VAL A 9 2.78 -22.09 -19.83
CA VAL A 9 3.75 -23.19 -19.70
C VAL A 9 3.12 -24.53 -20.06
N LEU A 10 1.85 -24.76 -19.67
CA LEU A 10 1.13 -25.99 -19.99
C LEU A 10 0.87 -26.13 -21.51
N ILE A 11 0.51 -25.02 -22.17
CA ILE A 11 0.31 -24.96 -23.62
C ILE A 11 1.63 -25.23 -24.37
N MET A 12 2.74 -24.67 -23.91
CA MET A 12 4.06 -24.91 -24.52
C MET A 12 4.51 -26.37 -24.37
N LYS A 13 4.30 -26.99 -23.20
CA LYS A 13 4.60 -28.42 -22.99
C LYS A 13 3.78 -29.34 -23.91
N LYS A 14 2.48 -29.07 -24.07
CA LYS A 14 1.61 -29.83 -24.97
C LYS A 14 2.04 -29.72 -26.44
N LYS A 15 2.41 -28.52 -26.90
CA LYS A 15 2.91 -28.32 -28.27
C LYS A 15 4.22 -29.07 -28.53
N ASN A 16 5.14 -29.05 -27.57
CA ASN A 16 6.44 -29.70 -27.74
C ASN A 16 6.34 -31.24 -27.75
N SER A 17 5.49 -31.81 -26.90
CA SER A 17 5.20 -33.25 -26.90
C SER A 17 4.59 -33.75 -28.22
N LYS A 18 3.69 -32.96 -28.82
CA LYS A 18 3.07 -33.29 -30.12
C LYS A 18 4.07 -33.24 -31.29
N LEU A 19 5.04 -32.32 -31.25
CA LEU A 19 6.11 -32.23 -32.23
C LEU A 19 7.07 -33.43 -32.15
N ILE A 20 7.43 -33.85 -30.93
CA ILE A 20 8.32 -35.00 -30.71
C ILE A 20 7.67 -36.29 -31.21
N TRP A 21 6.39 -36.51 -30.90
CA TRP A 21 5.66 -37.72 -31.32
C TRP A 21 5.52 -37.82 -32.85
N ASN A 22 5.21 -36.71 -33.52
CA ASN A 22 5.12 -36.66 -34.98
C ASN A 22 6.45 -36.94 -35.70
N ASN A 23 7.58 -36.52 -35.12
CA ASN A 23 8.91 -36.82 -35.68
C ASN A 23 9.27 -38.30 -35.51
N TYR A 24 8.89 -38.92 -34.39
CA TYR A 24 9.11 -40.34 -34.16
C TYR A 24 8.30 -41.22 -35.12
N GLU A 25 7.03 -40.85 -35.38
CA GLU A 25 6.18 -41.58 -36.33
C GLU A 25 6.69 -41.46 -37.79
N LYS A 26 7.20 -40.29 -38.19
CA LYS A 26 7.82 -40.09 -39.51
C LYS A 26 9.11 -40.89 -39.68
N PHE A 27 9.95 -40.96 -38.64
CA PHE A 27 11.21 -41.71 -38.70
C PHE A 27 10.95 -43.22 -38.79
N SER A 28 9.96 -43.72 -38.04
CA SER A 28 9.59 -45.14 -38.06
C SER A 28 9.05 -45.58 -39.43
N LYS A 29 8.15 -44.81 -40.07
CA LYS A 29 7.62 -45.12 -41.41
C LYS A 29 8.71 -45.17 -42.49
N CYS A 30 9.65 -44.22 -42.47
CA CYS A 30 10.77 -44.17 -43.41
C CYS A 30 11.71 -45.38 -43.31
N GLN A 31 11.87 -45.96 -42.12
CA GLN A 31 12.78 -47.10 -41.92
C GLN A 31 12.17 -48.40 -42.44
N THR A 32 10.86 -48.59 -42.29
CA THR A 32 10.11 -49.71 -42.87
C THR A 32 10.05 -49.68 -44.41
N GLU A 33 9.89 -48.50 -45.03
CA GLU A 33 9.87 -48.38 -46.49
C GLU A 33 11.22 -48.67 -47.16
N LYS A 34 12.34 -48.44 -46.46
CA LYS A 34 13.68 -48.77 -46.95
C LYS A 34 13.97 -50.27 -46.95
N ASN A 35 13.48 -51.00 -45.95
CA ASN A 35 13.75 -52.44 -45.82
C ASN A 35 12.92 -53.29 -46.82
N VAL A 36 11.72 -52.84 -47.20
CA VAL A 36 10.87 -53.57 -48.16
C VAL A 36 11.37 -53.46 -49.61
N ARG A 37 12.23 -52.49 -49.94
CA ARG A 37 12.70 -52.24 -51.32
C ARG A 37 13.96 -53.01 -51.71
N SER A 38 14.67 -53.64 -50.78
CA SER A 38 15.95 -54.34 -51.05
C SER A 38 15.82 -55.85 -51.29
N GLU A 39 14.63 -56.46 -51.18
CA GLU A 39 14.50 -57.92 -51.11
C GLU A 39 13.97 -58.65 -52.36
N CYS A 40 13.78 -57.99 -53.50
CA CYS A 40 13.28 -58.68 -54.71
C CYS A 40 14.09 -58.37 -55.97
N LYS A 41 15.16 -59.14 -56.23
CA LYS A 41 15.61 -59.50 -57.59
C LYS A 41 16.18 -60.93 -57.60
N ASN A 42 15.44 -61.83 -58.23
CA ASN A 42 15.74 -63.24 -58.55
C ASN A 42 17.13 -63.45 -59.17
N PRO A 43 17.82 -64.56 -58.86
CA PRO A 43 18.70 -65.24 -59.80
C PRO A 43 17.97 -66.47 -60.36
N ASP A 44 17.24 -66.30 -61.46
CA ASP A 44 16.75 -67.42 -62.26
C ASP A 44 17.85 -67.92 -63.20
N GLU A 45 17.95 -69.25 -63.22
CA GLU A 45 18.56 -70.15 -64.20
C GLU A 45 20.09 -70.16 -64.38
N PHE A 46 20.71 -71.15 -63.74
CA PHE A 46 21.88 -71.84 -64.31
C PHE A 46 21.67 -73.35 -64.17
N LYS A 47 21.34 -74.03 -65.27
CA LYS A 47 21.28 -75.50 -65.34
C LYS A 47 22.65 -76.05 -65.71
N PHE A 48 23.13 -77.02 -64.96
CA PHE A 48 24.35 -77.77 -65.26
C PHE A 48 23.95 -79.18 -65.68
N ASP A 49 24.06 -79.46 -66.98
CA ASP A 49 23.91 -80.81 -67.54
C ASP A 49 25.29 -81.47 -67.56
N GLY A 50 25.43 -82.61 -66.88
CA GLY A 50 26.66 -83.40 -66.90
C GLY A 50 26.83 -84.27 -65.67
N ALA A 51 26.51 -85.57 -65.81
CA ALA A 51 26.77 -86.59 -64.81
C ALA A 51 28.11 -87.26 -65.11
N ASP A 52 29.10 -87.10 -64.22
CA ASP A 52 30.36 -87.84 -64.19
C ASP A 52 30.76 -88.09 -62.73
N GLU A 53 31.30 -89.26 -62.40
CA GLU A 53 31.53 -89.73 -61.01
C GLU A 53 32.68 -89.00 -60.26
N ASP A 54 33.55 -88.25 -60.96
CA ASP A 54 34.53 -87.32 -60.35
C ASP A 54 33.88 -86.03 -59.78
N ASN A 55 32.60 -85.81 -60.10
CA ASN A 55 31.78 -84.72 -59.56
C ASN A 55 31.44 -84.95 -58.08
N GLU A 56 31.40 -86.20 -57.60
CA GLU A 56 30.95 -86.52 -56.24
C GLU A 56 31.94 -86.11 -55.15
N ILE A 57 33.25 -86.31 -55.38
CA ILE A 57 34.33 -85.87 -54.44
C ILE A 57 34.45 -84.35 -54.43
N THR A 58 34.37 -83.72 -55.61
CA THR A 58 34.40 -82.27 -55.77
C THR A 58 33.19 -81.62 -55.10
N MET A 59 31.99 -82.19 -55.29
CA MET A 59 30.75 -81.75 -54.64
C MET A 59 30.79 -81.95 -53.12
N LYS A 60 31.40 -83.03 -52.60
CA LYS A 60 31.61 -83.24 -51.15
C LYS A 60 32.57 -82.23 -50.53
N ASN A 61 33.65 -81.85 -51.21
CA ASN A 61 34.58 -80.82 -50.73
C ASN A 61 33.97 -79.41 -50.79
N TYR A 62 33.22 -79.08 -51.85
CA TYR A 62 32.48 -77.82 -51.92
C TYR A 62 31.44 -77.72 -50.81
N THR A 63 30.60 -78.75 -50.63
CA THR A 63 29.57 -78.77 -49.57
C THR A 63 30.17 -78.68 -48.16
N PHE A 64 31.29 -79.35 -47.87
CA PHE A 64 32.00 -79.21 -46.60
C PHE A 64 32.55 -77.80 -46.37
N THR A 65 33.12 -77.17 -47.41
CA THR A 65 33.66 -75.82 -47.32
C THR A 65 32.53 -74.79 -47.16
N THR A 66 31.42 -74.95 -47.87
CA THR A 66 30.21 -74.13 -47.71
C THR A 66 29.60 -74.28 -46.30
N ALA A 67 29.56 -75.50 -45.74
CA ALA A 67 29.07 -75.74 -44.39
C ALA A 67 29.92 -75.01 -43.33
N LYS A 68 31.26 -75.05 -43.45
CA LYS A 68 32.17 -74.28 -42.58
C LYS A 68 31.97 -72.76 -42.68
N MET A 69 31.74 -72.24 -43.89
CA MET A 69 31.43 -70.82 -44.06
C MET A 69 30.09 -70.45 -43.42
N MET A 70 29.07 -71.30 -43.55
CA MET A 70 27.77 -71.10 -42.89
C MET A 70 27.89 -71.13 -41.36
N GLU A 71 28.66 -72.06 -40.80
CA GLU A 71 28.90 -72.14 -39.35
C GLU A 71 29.62 -70.89 -38.82
N LEU A 72 30.63 -70.39 -39.54
CA LEU A 72 31.32 -69.15 -39.19
C LEU A 72 30.37 -67.93 -39.24
N LEU A 73 29.54 -67.81 -40.28
CA LEU A 73 28.56 -66.74 -40.41
C LEU A 73 27.51 -66.78 -39.30
N LEU A 74 27.04 -67.98 -38.93
CA LEU A 74 26.12 -68.16 -37.81
C LEU A 74 26.77 -67.75 -36.48
N SER A 75 28.01 -68.17 -36.22
CA SER A 75 28.77 -67.77 -35.01
C SER A 75 28.88 -66.25 -34.93
N MET A 76 29.35 -65.60 -36.00
CA MET A 76 29.47 -64.14 -36.06
C MET A 76 28.11 -63.43 -35.88
N SER A 77 27.05 -63.95 -36.48
CA SER A 77 25.69 -63.41 -36.31
C SER A 77 25.22 -63.50 -34.86
N THR A 78 25.47 -64.63 -34.19
CA THR A 78 25.12 -64.81 -32.78
C THR A 78 25.93 -63.89 -31.86
N GLU A 79 27.21 -63.67 -32.14
CA GLU A 79 28.06 -62.74 -31.39
C GLU A 79 27.60 -61.29 -31.56
N ILE A 80 27.32 -60.86 -32.78
CA ILE A 80 26.78 -59.52 -33.07
C ILE A 80 25.45 -59.31 -32.34
N LYS A 81 24.57 -60.32 -32.37
CA LYS A 81 23.28 -60.27 -31.67
C LYS A 81 23.47 -60.16 -30.16
N GLN A 82 24.34 -60.98 -29.55
CA GLN A 82 24.65 -60.88 -28.13
C GLN A 82 25.25 -59.52 -27.75
N GLN A 83 26.16 -58.98 -28.56
CA GLN A 83 26.77 -57.68 -28.30
C GLN A 83 25.72 -56.56 -28.36
N SER A 84 24.84 -56.60 -29.37
CA SER A 84 23.69 -55.69 -29.49
C SER A 84 22.78 -55.75 -28.27
N GLU A 85 22.46 -56.95 -27.79
CA GLU A 85 21.62 -57.16 -26.61
C GLU A 85 22.30 -56.59 -25.34
N ARG A 86 23.59 -56.84 -25.14
CA ARG A 86 24.37 -56.28 -24.01
C ARG A 86 24.37 -54.76 -24.02
N GLN A 87 24.66 -54.13 -25.16
CA GLN A 87 24.65 -52.67 -25.30
C GLN A 87 23.26 -52.08 -25.03
N THR A 88 22.21 -52.76 -25.48
CA THR A 88 20.83 -52.32 -25.24
C THR A 88 20.48 -52.38 -23.75
N GLU A 89 20.91 -53.41 -23.04
CA GLU A 89 20.61 -53.56 -21.61
C GLU A 89 21.43 -52.60 -20.74
N GLU A 90 22.70 -52.36 -21.08
CA GLU A 90 23.52 -51.33 -20.44
C GLU A 90 22.91 -49.94 -20.60
N LEU A 91 22.44 -49.58 -21.80
CA LEU A 91 21.76 -48.31 -22.04
C LEU A 91 20.47 -48.17 -21.23
N LYS A 92 19.64 -49.23 -21.17
CA LYS A 92 18.43 -49.20 -20.34
C LYS A 92 18.75 -49.00 -18.86
N GLN A 93 19.78 -49.69 -18.36
CA GLN A 93 20.18 -49.59 -16.96
C GLN A 93 20.67 -48.17 -16.63
N GLN A 94 21.50 -47.56 -17.50
CA GLN A 94 21.93 -46.17 -17.32
C GLN A 94 20.76 -45.18 -17.34
N ILE A 95 19.81 -45.34 -18.27
CA ILE A 95 18.61 -44.50 -18.34
C ILE A 95 17.79 -44.64 -17.06
N LYS A 96 17.62 -45.86 -16.55
CA LYS A 96 16.88 -46.14 -15.32
C LYS A 96 17.55 -45.46 -14.12
N GLU A 97 18.85 -45.65 -13.94
CA GLU A 97 19.60 -45.03 -12.85
C GLU A 97 19.58 -43.50 -12.92
N GLN A 98 19.72 -42.93 -14.11
CA GLN A 98 19.63 -41.49 -14.31
C GLN A 98 18.23 -40.96 -13.97
N SER A 99 17.18 -41.68 -14.38
CA SER A 99 15.79 -41.34 -14.06
C SER A 99 15.53 -41.39 -12.56
N GLU A 100 16.05 -42.41 -11.86
CA GLU A 100 15.92 -42.54 -10.41
C GLU A 100 16.64 -41.41 -9.67
N ARG A 101 17.89 -41.09 -10.06
CA ARG A 101 18.65 -39.95 -9.49
C ARG A 101 17.92 -38.63 -9.69
N GLN A 102 17.42 -38.35 -10.89
CA GLN A 102 16.66 -37.13 -11.16
C GLN A 102 15.39 -37.04 -10.33
N THR A 103 14.72 -38.17 -10.10
CA THR A 103 13.50 -38.22 -9.29
C THR A 103 13.82 -37.90 -7.82
N GLU A 104 14.93 -38.44 -7.30
CA GLU A 104 15.35 -38.19 -5.92
C GLU A 104 15.82 -36.74 -5.71
N GLU A 105 16.58 -36.17 -6.65
CA GLU A 105 16.96 -34.75 -6.62
C GLU A 105 15.72 -33.83 -6.62
N LEU A 106 14.73 -34.12 -7.46
CA LEU A 106 13.48 -33.36 -7.48
C LEU A 106 12.72 -33.46 -6.16
N LYS A 107 12.74 -34.63 -5.52
CA LYS A 107 12.11 -34.83 -4.21
C LYS A 107 12.83 -34.03 -3.12
N GLN A 108 14.16 -34.05 -3.09
CA GLN A 108 14.95 -33.27 -2.14
C GLN A 108 14.76 -31.76 -2.33
N ILE A 109 14.78 -31.27 -3.57
CA ILE A 109 14.53 -29.85 -3.88
C ILE A 109 13.12 -29.46 -3.43
N LYS A 110 12.12 -30.32 -3.67
CA LYS A 110 10.74 -30.07 -3.25
C LYS A 110 10.65 -29.97 -1.72
N GLU A 111 11.18 -30.94 -1.00
CA GLU A 111 11.17 -30.93 0.48
C GLU A 111 11.92 -29.73 1.05
N GLN A 112 13.08 -29.38 0.48
CA GLN A 112 13.84 -28.22 0.91
C GLN A 112 13.06 -26.92 0.65
N SER A 113 12.41 -26.80 -0.51
CA SER A 113 11.58 -25.64 -0.83
C SER A 113 10.35 -25.53 0.09
N GLU A 114 9.72 -26.64 0.44
CA GLU A 114 8.59 -26.67 1.39
C GLU A 114 9.05 -26.23 2.79
N ARG A 115 10.13 -26.83 3.31
CA ARG A 115 10.71 -26.44 4.62
C ARG A 115 11.11 -24.96 4.65
N GLN A 116 11.70 -24.44 3.58
CA GLN A 116 12.07 -23.03 3.50
C GLN A 116 10.83 -22.13 3.51
N SER A 117 9.78 -22.50 2.75
CA SER A 117 8.52 -21.76 2.71
C SER A 117 7.83 -21.75 4.09
N GLU A 118 7.83 -22.87 4.80
CA GLU A 118 7.28 -22.98 6.15
C GLU A 118 8.02 -22.08 7.14
N ARG A 119 9.36 -22.13 7.15
CA ARG A 119 10.18 -21.26 8.01
C ARG A 119 9.90 -19.79 7.76
N GLN A 120 9.89 -19.36 6.50
CA GLN A 120 9.59 -17.97 6.14
C GLN A 120 8.18 -17.55 6.57
N THR A 121 7.21 -18.46 6.48
CA THR A 121 5.83 -18.18 6.90
C THR A 121 5.73 -18.03 8.41
N GLU A 122 6.40 -18.90 9.19
CA GLU A 122 6.39 -18.82 10.65
C GLU A 122 7.17 -17.60 11.16
N GLU A 123 8.31 -17.26 10.55
CA GLU A 123 9.06 -16.03 10.85
C GLU A 123 8.20 -14.78 10.62
N LEU A 124 7.51 -14.68 9.48
CA LEU A 124 6.61 -13.56 9.21
C LEU A 124 5.46 -13.50 10.21
N LYS A 125 4.88 -14.64 10.56
CA LYS A 125 3.79 -14.73 11.54
C LYS A 125 4.25 -14.27 12.92
N GLN A 126 5.45 -14.66 13.34
CA GLN A 126 6.05 -14.24 14.60
C GLN A 126 6.33 -12.73 14.62
N GLN A 127 6.90 -12.17 13.53
CA GLN A 127 7.12 -10.73 13.41
C GLN A 127 5.82 -9.93 13.47
N ILE A 128 4.77 -10.39 12.79
CA ILE A 128 3.43 -9.77 12.84
C ILE A 128 2.87 -9.80 14.26
N LYS A 129 3.02 -10.94 14.96
CA LYS A 129 2.55 -11.08 16.34
C LYS A 129 3.28 -10.10 17.27
N GLU A 130 4.61 -10.06 17.23
CA GLU A 130 5.41 -9.14 18.06
C GLU A 130 5.10 -7.67 17.76
N GLN A 131 4.93 -7.32 16.48
CA GLN A 131 4.57 -5.97 16.08
C GLN A 131 3.16 -5.59 16.59
N SER A 132 2.21 -6.52 16.51
CA SER A 132 0.84 -6.32 17.02
C SER A 132 0.82 -6.13 18.54
N GLU A 133 1.60 -6.92 19.29
CA GLU A 133 1.74 -6.79 20.74
C GLU A 133 2.35 -5.43 21.11
N ARG A 134 3.46 -5.04 20.47
CA ARG A 134 4.10 -3.72 20.69
C ARG A 134 3.17 -2.55 20.36
N GLN A 135 2.37 -2.64 19.29
CA GLN A 135 1.39 -1.60 18.94
C GLN A 135 0.27 -1.53 19.98
N THR A 136 -0.19 -2.68 20.48
CA THR A 136 -1.21 -2.76 21.52
C THR A 136 -0.73 -2.13 22.83
N GLU A 137 0.52 -2.38 23.22
CA GLU A 137 1.13 -1.77 24.41
C GLU A 137 1.26 -0.25 24.27
N LYS A 138 1.75 0.24 23.12
CA LYS A 138 1.82 1.69 22.86
C LYS A 138 0.46 2.35 22.92
N LEU A 139 -0.57 1.72 22.35
CA LEU A 139 -1.94 2.22 22.42
C LEU A 139 -2.49 2.26 23.85
N LYS A 140 -2.19 1.23 24.67
CA LYS A 140 -2.55 1.24 26.10
C LYS A 140 -1.87 2.39 26.84
N HIS A 141 -0.59 2.61 26.59
CA HIS A 141 0.15 3.70 27.24
C HIS A 141 -0.42 5.08 26.87
N VAL A 142 -0.63 5.35 25.57
CA VAL A 142 -1.25 6.60 25.10
C VAL A 142 -2.65 6.77 25.69
N LYS A 143 -3.43 5.69 25.79
CA LYS A 143 -4.76 5.74 26.42
C LYS A 143 -4.67 6.16 27.89
N LEU A 144 -3.71 5.62 28.64
CA LEU A 144 -3.50 6.01 30.04
C LEU A 144 -3.08 7.47 30.17
N GLU A 145 -2.13 7.94 29.35
CA GLU A 145 -1.70 9.34 29.35
C GLU A 145 -2.85 10.30 29.03
N VAL A 146 -3.70 9.96 28.06
CA VAL A 146 -4.88 10.76 27.73
C VAL A 146 -5.87 10.79 28.89
N VAL A 147 -6.09 9.66 29.57
CA VAL A 147 -6.97 9.62 30.76
C VAL A 147 -6.42 10.50 31.88
N GLU A 148 -5.12 10.40 32.17
CA GLU A 148 -4.45 11.23 33.19
C GLU A 148 -4.54 12.72 32.85
N GLN A 149 -4.33 13.09 31.58
CA GLN A 149 -4.49 14.47 31.13
C GLN A 149 -5.94 14.97 31.26
N ILE A 150 -6.93 14.12 31.00
CA ILE A 150 -8.35 14.47 31.19
C ILE A 150 -8.66 14.69 32.66
N GLU A 151 -8.14 13.85 33.57
CA GLU A 151 -8.33 14.01 35.02
C GLU A 151 -7.65 15.29 35.53
N GLU A 152 -6.43 15.59 35.08
CA GLU A 152 -5.73 16.82 35.43
C GLU A 152 -6.51 18.06 34.93
N GLN A 153 -6.96 18.04 33.68
CA GLN A 153 -7.76 19.13 33.11
C GLN A 153 -9.09 19.31 33.84
N SER A 154 -9.76 18.21 34.21
CA SER A 154 -11.01 18.25 34.98
C SER A 154 -10.80 18.94 36.34
N THR A 155 -9.71 18.59 37.05
CA THR A 155 -9.35 19.22 38.31
C THR A 155 -9.05 20.72 38.14
N ARG A 156 -8.33 21.10 37.08
CA ARG A 156 -8.04 22.51 36.76
C ARG A 156 -9.32 23.30 36.47
N ILE A 157 -10.27 22.71 35.74
CA ILE A 157 -11.57 23.33 35.47
C ILE A 157 -12.34 23.55 36.77
N GLU A 158 -12.43 22.55 37.63
CA GLU A 158 -13.12 22.66 38.94
C GLU A 158 -12.52 23.79 39.79
N MET A 159 -11.18 23.92 39.82
CA MET A 159 -10.50 25.02 40.51
C MET A 159 -10.82 26.40 39.92
N ILE A 160 -10.97 26.50 38.59
CA ILE A 160 -11.35 27.75 37.91
C ILE A 160 -12.79 28.10 38.23
N GLU A 161 -13.71 27.14 38.19
CA GLU A 161 -15.12 27.32 38.55
C GLU A 161 -15.24 27.84 39.99
N GLN A 162 -14.57 27.20 40.95
CA GLN A 162 -14.54 27.68 42.34
C GLN A 162 -13.98 29.10 42.50
N LYS A 163 -12.98 29.48 41.70
CA LYS A 163 -12.43 30.85 41.71
C LYS A 163 -13.41 31.85 41.13
N LEU A 164 -14.10 31.49 40.04
CA LEU A 164 -15.14 32.33 39.42
C LEU A 164 -16.34 32.52 40.34
N ASP A 165 -16.77 31.48 41.06
CA ASP A 165 -17.84 31.59 42.05
C ASP A 165 -17.48 32.55 43.18
N ARG A 166 -16.25 32.44 43.72
CA ARG A 166 -15.74 33.38 44.73
C ARG A 166 -15.70 34.81 44.22
N GLN A 167 -15.21 35.02 42.99
CA GLN A 167 -15.18 36.35 42.37
C GLN A 167 -16.58 36.91 42.12
N THR A 168 -17.53 36.08 41.72
CA THR A 168 -18.94 36.46 41.52
C THR A 168 -19.53 36.98 42.83
N VAL A 169 -19.37 36.24 43.92
CA VAL A 169 -19.85 36.66 45.25
C VAL A 169 -19.17 37.97 45.71
N GLU A 170 -17.88 38.14 45.44
CA GLU A 170 -17.17 39.37 45.81
C GLU A 170 -17.67 40.58 45.00
N VAL A 171 -17.95 40.40 43.72
CA VAL A 171 -18.55 41.43 42.86
C VAL A 171 -19.96 41.77 43.32
N ASP A 172 -20.80 40.77 43.62
CA ASP A 172 -22.14 41.00 44.17
C ASP A 172 -22.08 41.80 45.47
N HIS A 173 -21.15 41.46 46.38
CA HIS A 173 -20.95 42.21 47.62
C HIS A 173 -20.53 43.67 47.38
N LYS A 174 -19.66 43.92 46.40
CA LYS A 174 -19.25 45.28 45.99
C LYS A 174 -20.43 46.05 45.40
N ILE A 175 -21.25 45.41 44.57
CA ILE A 175 -22.47 46.00 44.00
C ILE A 175 -23.43 46.40 45.12
N ASP A 176 -23.69 45.52 46.08
CA ASP A 176 -24.59 45.80 47.21
C ASP A 176 -24.07 46.90 48.15
N LYS A 177 -22.74 46.98 48.34
CA LYS A 177 -22.11 48.08 49.06
C LYS A 177 -22.32 49.41 48.32
N LEU A 178 -22.01 49.47 47.03
CA LEU A 178 -22.18 50.67 46.21
C LEU A 178 -23.64 51.13 46.14
N LYS A 179 -24.60 50.19 46.02
CA LYS A 179 -26.04 50.50 46.09
C LYS A 179 -26.42 51.19 47.39
N ARG A 180 -25.92 50.69 48.54
CA ARG A 180 -26.19 51.30 49.85
C ARG A 180 -25.58 52.70 49.98
N GLU A 181 -24.33 52.87 49.56
CA GLU A 181 -23.65 54.18 49.58
C GLU A 181 -24.35 55.20 48.66
N LEU A 182 -24.81 54.78 47.48
CA LEU A 182 -25.59 55.61 46.57
C LEU A 182 -26.92 56.06 47.20
N GLU A 183 -27.65 55.15 47.83
CA GLU A 183 -28.91 55.47 48.51
C GLU A 183 -28.71 56.36 49.74
N GLN A 184 -27.61 56.20 50.49
CA GLN A 184 -27.24 57.10 51.58
C GLN A 184 -26.90 58.51 51.04
N SER A 185 -26.13 58.60 49.97
CA SER A 185 -25.77 59.87 49.33
C SER A 185 -27.02 60.64 48.85
N LYS A 186 -27.97 59.96 48.21
CA LYS A 186 -29.26 60.56 47.81
C LYS A 186 -30.05 61.13 49.00
N LYS A 187 -30.01 60.48 50.16
CA LYS A 187 -30.70 60.95 51.38
C LYS A 187 -30.00 62.15 52.04
N MET A 188 -28.69 62.28 51.87
CA MET A 188 -27.92 63.44 52.39
C MET A 188 -27.86 64.61 51.42
N ALA A 189 -28.27 64.42 50.15
CA ALA A 189 -28.50 65.52 49.24
C ALA A 189 -29.75 66.29 49.70
N MET A 190 -29.56 67.52 50.19
CA MET A 190 -30.65 68.45 50.47
C MET A 190 -31.58 68.57 49.25
N PRO A 191 -32.91 68.71 49.43
CA PRO A 191 -33.78 69.15 48.35
C PRO A 191 -33.20 70.46 47.83
N LEU A 192 -32.71 70.43 46.60
CA LEU A 192 -32.31 71.63 45.90
C LEU A 192 -33.61 72.35 45.57
N ASP A 193 -34.11 73.14 46.52
CA ASP A 193 -35.14 74.13 46.27
C ASP A 193 -34.67 74.95 45.08
N HIS A 194 -35.41 74.79 43.99
CA HIS A 194 -35.16 75.39 42.72
C HIS A 194 -34.89 76.89 42.90
N ALA A 195 -33.63 77.29 42.85
CA ALA A 195 -33.23 78.66 42.58
C ALA A 195 -33.68 78.97 41.15
N SER A 196 -34.96 79.26 41.01
CA SER A 196 -35.61 79.67 39.77
C SER A 196 -34.86 80.86 39.18
N GLY A 197 -34.20 80.60 38.05
CA GLY A 197 -34.19 81.49 36.90
C GLY A 197 -33.59 82.89 37.10
N ARG A 198 -32.38 83.02 37.65
CA ARG A 198 -31.59 84.24 37.43
C ARG A 198 -30.76 84.11 36.16
N THR A 199 -31.40 84.24 35.00
CA THR A 199 -30.71 84.36 33.71
C THR A 199 -29.91 85.66 33.69
N LEU A 200 -28.58 85.57 33.57
CA LEU A 200 -27.73 86.75 33.38
C LEU A 200 -28.09 87.38 32.02
N LYS A 201 -28.60 88.62 32.02
CA LYS A 201 -28.90 89.34 30.78
C LYS A 201 -27.59 89.77 30.11
N VAL A 202 -27.46 89.45 28.83
CA VAL A 202 -26.34 89.89 28.00
C VAL A 202 -26.58 91.34 27.55
N PRO A 203 -25.61 92.26 27.70
CA PRO A 203 -25.70 93.62 27.17
C PRO A 203 -25.83 93.62 25.64
N ALA A 204 -26.47 94.63 25.05
CA ALA A 204 -26.39 94.83 23.59
C ALA A 204 -25.02 95.37 23.21
N PHE A 205 -24.55 95.07 22.00
CA PHE A 205 -23.31 95.63 21.47
C PHE A 205 -23.60 96.97 20.80
N ASP A 206 -23.32 98.05 21.50
CA ASP A 206 -23.55 99.45 21.07
C ASP A 206 -22.34 100.08 20.35
N GLY A 207 -21.22 99.35 20.24
CA GLY A 207 -19.98 99.83 19.65
C GLY A 207 -19.15 100.77 20.54
N GLU A 208 -19.59 101.06 21.77
CA GLU A 208 -18.84 101.90 22.72
C GLU A 208 -17.62 101.14 23.28
N MET A 209 -17.77 99.84 23.52
CA MET A 209 -16.67 98.96 23.94
C MET A 209 -16.09 98.15 22.77
N SER A 210 -14.79 97.83 22.85
CA SER A 210 -14.15 96.99 21.82
C SER A 210 -14.78 95.58 21.76
N TRP A 211 -14.85 95.01 20.55
CA TRP A 211 -15.43 93.69 20.29
C TRP A 211 -14.88 92.57 21.19
N ASN A 212 -13.58 92.61 21.52
CA ASN A 212 -12.95 91.60 22.38
C ASN A 212 -13.47 91.64 23.82
N VAL A 213 -13.77 92.84 24.34
CA VAL A 213 -14.32 93.02 25.68
C VAL A 213 -15.75 92.52 25.73
N TYR A 214 -16.56 92.88 24.72
CA TYR A 214 -17.93 92.42 24.58
C TYR A 214 -18.03 90.89 24.47
N LYS A 215 -17.20 90.28 23.61
CA LYS A 215 -17.16 88.82 23.43
C LYS A 215 -16.88 88.08 24.74
N THR A 216 -15.96 88.60 25.55
CA THR A 216 -15.61 87.99 26.85
C THR A 216 -16.79 88.02 27.82
N GLN A 217 -17.52 89.13 27.89
CA GLN A 217 -18.71 89.23 28.74
C GLN A 217 -19.84 88.33 28.24
N PHE A 218 -20.05 88.28 26.92
CA PHE A 218 -21.01 87.39 26.29
C PHE A 218 -20.72 85.91 26.61
N GLU A 219 -19.47 85.47 26.49
CA GLU A 219 -19.06 84.10 26.80
C GLU A 219 -19.22 83.75 28.28
N THR A 220 -18.94 84.73 29.16
CA THR A 220 -19.14 84.58 30.61
C THR A 220 -20.61 84.38 30.94
N ALA A 221 -21.50 85.21 30.38
CA ALA A 221 -22.95 85.10 30.57
C ALA A 221 -23.51 83.81 29.96
N ALA A 222 -23.03 83.41 28.77
CA ALA A 222 -23.45 82.18 28.10
C ALA A 222 -23.04 80.93 28.87
N THR A 223 -21.87 80.94 29.52
CA THR A 223 -21.40 79.84 30.37
C THR A 223 -22.16 79.82 31.69
N SER A 224 -22.43 80.97 32.30
CA SER A 224 -23.24 81.08 33.51
C SER A 224 -24.69 80.63 33.31
N ASN A 225 -25.26 80.86 32.11
CA ASN A 225 -26.62 80.45 31.78
C ASN A 225 -26.68 79.04 31.15
N CYS A 226 -25.55 78.31 31.06
CA CYS A 226 -25.45 76.99 30.43
C CYS A 226 -26.01 76.93 29.00
N TRP A 227 -25.88 78.02 28.22
CA TRP A 227 -26.44 78.10 26.88
C TRP A 227 -25.74 77.15 25.91
N ASN A 228 -26.54 76.40 25.15
CA ASN A 228 -26.05 75.56 24.07
C ASN A 228 -25.70 76.39 22.82
N GLY A 229 -25.07 75.78 21.82
CA GLY A 229 -24.58 76.49 20.64
C GLY A 229 -25.66 77.26 19.87
N LYS A 230 -26.91 76.77 19.83
CA LYS A 230 -28.02 77.47 19.17
C LYS A 230 -28.47 78.69 19.96
N GLU A 231 -28.62 78.55 21.27
CA GLU A 231 -28.98 79.65 22.18
C GLU A 231 -27.93 80.76 22.17
N ARG A 232 -26.64 80.38 22.16
CA ARG A 232 -25.52 81.31 22.00
C ARG A 232 -25.60 82.08 20.70
N ALA A 233 -25.87 81.41 19.58
CA ALA A 233 -25.98 82.06 18.28
C ALA A 233 -27.16 83.04 18.24
N THR A 234 -28.34 82.64 18.72
CA THR A 234 -29.53 83.50 18.74
C THR A 234 -29.32 84.72 19.64
N ALA A 235 -28.78 84.55 20.84
CA ALA A 235 -28.51 85.66 21.75
C ALA A 235 -27.45 86.61 21.18
N LEU A 236 -26.42 86.10 20.51
CA LEU A 236 -25.39 86.92 19.87
C LEU A 236 -25.96 87.76 18.73
N ILE A 237 -26.81 87.18 17.88
CA ILE A 237 -27.49 87.89 16.79
C ILE A 237 -28.38 89.01 17.34
N LEU A 238 -29.14 88.75 18.40
CA LEU A 238 -30.01 89.74 19.02
C LEU A 238 -29.22 90.91 19.61
N ALA A 239 -28.13 90.60 20.31
CA ALA A 239 -27.32 91.62 20.96
C ALA A 239 -26.49 92.46 19.96
N LEU A 240 -26.17 91.91 18.78
CA LEU A 240 -25.52 92.63 17.67
C LEU A 240 -26.47 93.49 16.82
N ARG A 241 -27.79 93.38 17.04
CA ARG A 241 -28.80 94.17 16.31
C ARG A 241 -29.06 95.54 16.95
N GLY A 242 -28.52 95.76 18.16
CA GLY A 242 -28.66 96.98 18.95
C GLY A 242 -27.90 98.16 18.36
#